data_AF-A0A957HSI5-F1
#
_entry.id   AF-A0A957HSI5-F1
#
_cell.length_a   1.000
_cell.length_b   1.000
_cell.length_c   1.000
_cell.angle_alpha   90.00
_cell.angle_beta   90.00
_cell.angle_gamma   90.00
#
_symmetry.space_group_name_H-M   'P 1'
#
loop_
_entity.id
_entity.type
_entity.pdbx_description
1 polymer ?
#
loop_
_entity_poly.entity_id
_entity_poly.type
_entity_poly.pdbx_seq_one_letter_code
_entity_poly.pdbx_strand_id
1 'polypeptide(L)'
;MLLALTVTPDPRIRIGMAVVWTGIFWGLAAAMWWRRPFSRKGTPILLTIYAIVDLLLPVFFTQGLFNRQAWLVTAVTYVLAITFAYWILNRPATKSYFGAMKNA
;
A
#
# COMPACT_ATOMS: atom_id res chain seq x y z
N MET A 1 -4.15 -30.11 -26.16
CA MET A 1 -4.04 -29.50 -24.82
C MET A 1 -2.83 -28.57 -24.79
N LEU A 2 -2.99 -27.31 -25.20
CA LEU A 2 -1.91 -26.31 -25.22
C LEU A 2 -2.46 -24.92 -24.90
N LEU A 3 -3.20 -24.79 -23.78
CA LEU A 3 -3.90 -23.54 -23.42
C LEU A 3 -3.75 -23.15 -21.95
N ALA A 4 -2.72 -23.67 -21.28
CA ALA A 4 -2.42 -23.40 -19.87
C ALA A 4 -1.04 -22.73 -19.67
N LEU A 5 -0.53 -22.05 -20.70
CA LEU A 5 0.50 -21.03 -20.50
C LEU A 5 -0.18 -19.73 -20.08
N THR A 6 -1.06 -19.82 -19.08
CA THR A 6 -1.59 -18.68 -18.36
C THR A 6 -0.38 -18.05 -17.70
N VAL A 7 0.07 -16.92 -18.26
CA VAL A 7 1.22 -16.11 -17.81
C VAL A 7 0.94 -15.59 -16.40
N THR A 8 0.91 -16.50 -15.44
CA THR A 8 0.76 -16.20 -14.02
C THR A 8 2.16 -15.86 -13.52
N PRO A 9 2.33 -14.77 -12.76
CA PRO A 9 3.65 -14.41 -12.25
C PRO A 9 4.18 -15.56 -11.41
N ASP A 10 5.47 -15.89 -11.55
CA ASP A 10 6.13 -16.94 -10.78
C ASP A 10 5.78 -16.77 -9.28
N PRO A 11 5.18 -17.80 -8.63
CA PRO A 11 4.80 -17.74 -7.23
C PRO A 11 5.93 -17.28 -6.31
N ARG A 12 7.19 -17.59 -6.65
CA ARG A 12 8.39 -17.18 -5.90
C ARG A 12 8.58 -15.68 -5.92
N ILE A 13 8.33 -15.04 -7.06
CA ILE A 13 8.40 -13.58 -7.22
C ILE A 13 7.31 -12.92 -6.37
N ARG A 14 6.08 -13.46 -6.38
CA ARG A 14 4.98 -12.92 -5.55
C ARG A 14 5.30 -13.03 -4.05
N ILE A 15 5.88 -14.15 -3.61
CA ILE A 15 6.28 -14.35 -2.22
C ILE A 15 7.40 -13.38 -1.83
N GLY A 16 8.46 -13.26 -2.65
CA GLY A 16 9.55 -12.32 -2.38
C GLY A 16 9.05 -10.88 -2.27
N MET A 17 8.13 -10.50 -3.15
CA MET A 17 7.49 -9.20 -3.14
C MET A 17 6.62 -8.97 -1.91
N ALA A 18 5.86 -9.99 -1.48
CA ALA A 18 5.08 -9.92 -0.25
C ALA A 18 5.98 -9.72 0.97
N VAL A 19 7.10 -10.45 1.07
CA VAL A 19 8.08 -10.31 2.16
C VAL A 19 8.66 -8.88 2.22
N VAL A 20 9.04 -8.33 1.05
CA VAL A 20 9.54 -6.95 0.96
C VAL A 20 8.51 -5.95 1.47
N TRP A 21 7.26 -6.06 0.99
CA TRP A 21 6.19 -5.16 1.43
C TRP A 21 5.82 -5.33 2.91
N THR A 22 5.82 -6.56 3.43
CA THR A 22 5.63 -6.81 4.86
C THR A 22 6.70 -6.09 5.68
N GLY A 23 7.97 -6.19 5.30
CA GLY A 23 9.07 -5.49 5.98
C GLY A 23 8.89 -3.97 5.94
N ILE A 24 8.50 -3.42 4.78
CA ILE A 24 8.25 -1.99 4.62
C ILE A 24 7.09 -1.54 5.50
N PHE A 25 5.95 -2.25 5.49
CA PHE A 25 4.78 -1.89 6.31
C PHE A 25 5.05 -2.03 7.81
N TRP A 26 5.81 -3.03 8.23
CA TRP A 26 6.25 -3.16 9.62
C TRP A 26 7.19 -2.03 10.04
N GLY A 27 8.17 -1.67 9.22
CA GLY A 27 9.06 -0.54 9.49
C GLY A 27 8.26 0.76 9.60
N LEU A 28 7.23 0.93 8.79
CA LEU A 28 6.36 2.09 8.82
C LEU A 28 5.45 2.14 10.05
N ALA A 29 4.91 0.99 10.45
CA ALA A 29 4.16 0.84 11.70
C ALA A 29 5.04 1.13 12.92
N ALA A 30 6.28 0.65 12.95
CA ALA A 30 7.25 0.96 13.99
C ALA A 30 7.63 2.45 13.99
N ALA A 31 7.81 3.07 12.83
CA ALA A 31 8.09 4.50 12.71
C ALA A 31 6.90 5.37 13.17
N MET A 32 5.66 4.93 12.92
CA MET A 32 4.45 5.53 13.49
C MET A 32 4.41 5.36 15.01
N TRP A 33 4.77 4.18 15.53
CA TRP A 33 4.82 3.89 16.96
C TRP A 33 5.81 4.80 17.69
N TRP A 34 7.00 5.00 17.11
CA TRP A 34 8.00 5.95 17.60
C TRP A 34 7.70 7.41 17.25
N ARG A 35 6.49 7.70 16.75
CA ARG A 35 5.99 9.05 16.48
C ARG A 35 6.97 9.89 15.64
N ARG A 36 7.63 9.27 14.65
CA ARG A 36 8.55 10.00 13.76
C ARG A 36 7.75 10.92 12.82
N PRO A 37 8.18 12.18 12.59
CA PRO A 37 7.45 13.13 11.74
C PRO A 37 7.42 12.71 10.27
N PHE A 38 8.41 11.93 9.82
CA PHE A 38 8.49 11.43 8.45
C PHE A 38 7.32 10.49 8.10
N SER A 39 6.79 9.74 9.06
CA SER A 39 5.70 8.80 8.84
C SER A 39 4.43 9.47 8.32
N ARG A 40 4.20 10.75 8.62
CA ARG A 40 3.03 11.51 8.12
C ARG A 40 2.98 11.63 6.61
N LYS A 41 4.14 11.86 5.98
CA LYS A 41 4.25 11.96 4.51
C LYS A 41 4.59 10.60 3.90
N GLY A 42 5.39 9.79 4.59
CA GLY A 42 5.80 8.47 4.12
C GLY A 42 4.66 7.48 3.97
N THR A 43 3.71 7.44 4.92
CA THR A 43 2.57 6.49 4.89
C THR A 43 1.71 6.63 3.64
N PRO A 44 1.15 7.81 3.30
CA PRO A 44 0.33 7.94 2.11
C PRO A 44 1.13 7.69 0.82
N ILE A 45 2.40 8.09 0.76
CA ILE A 45 3.27 7.84 -0.40
C ILE A 45 3.49 6.33 -0.60
N LEU A 46 3.82 5.60 0.46
CA LEU A 46 4.07 4.16 0.38
C LEU A 46 2.81 3.37 0.06
N LEU A 47 1.65 3.78 0.59
CA LEU A 47 0.35 3.23 0.18
C LEU A 47 0.06 3.47 -1.30
N THR A 48 0.37 4.66 -1.83
CA THR A 48 0.21 4.95 -3.26
C THR A 48 1.12 4.08 -4.12
N ILE A 49 2.39 3.92 -3.74
CA ILE A 49 3.34 3.07 -4.47
C ILE A 49 2.86 1.61 -4.44
N TYR A 50 2.43 1.12 -3.27
CA TYR A 50 1.86 -0.23 -3.13
C TYR A 50 0.64 -0.42 -4.02
N ALA A 51 -0.30 0.52 -4.00
CA ALA A 51 -1.51 0.47 -4.82
C ALA A 51 -1.19 0.44 -6.32
N ILE A 52 -0.23 1.26 -6.79
CA ILE A 52 0.20 1.25 -8.20
C ILE A 52 0.74 -0.13 -8.57
N VAL A 53 1.64 -0.66 -7.74
CA VAL A 53 2.29 -1.94 -7.97
C VAL A 53 1.28 -3.09 -7.98
N ASP A 54 0.36 -3.11 -7.02
CA ASP A 54 -0.68 -4.13 -6.90
C ASP A 54 -1.73 -4.04 -8.02
N LEU A 55 -2.02 -2.84 -8.55
CA LEU A 55 -2.92 -2.65 -9.69
C LEU A 55 -2.27 -2.95 -11.04
N LEU A 56 -0.96 -2.73 -11.19
CA LEU A 56 -0.23 -3.03 -12.43
C LEU A 56 0.02 -4.52 -12.62
N LEU A 57 0.27 -5.27 -11.55
CA LEU A 57 0.51 -6.73 -11.63
C LEU A 57 -0.64 -7.48 -12.35
N PRO A 58 -1.93 -7.26 -12.01
CA PRO A 58 -3.04 -7.85 -12.73
C PRO A 58 -3.14 -7.42 -14.19
N VAL A 59 -2.80 -6.16 -14.51
CA VAL A 59 -2.86 -5.62 -15.86
C VAL A 59 -1.86 -6.32 -16.78
N PHE A 60 -0.64 -6.59 -16.29
CA PHE A 60 0.41 -7.25 -17.07
C PHE A 60 0.34 -8.77 -17.05
N PHE A 61 -0.16 -9.38 -15.95
CA PHE A 61 -0.04 -10.83 -15.71
C PHE A 61 -1.36 -11.58 -15.50
N THR A 62 -2.52 -10.93 -15.53
CA THR A 62 -3.80 -11.67 -15.47
C THR A 62 -4.75 -11.28 -16.60
N GLN A 63 -5.06 -12.25 -17.45
CA GLN A 63 -6.02 -12.11 -18.56
C GLN A 63 -7.44 -12.57 -18.20
N GLY A 64 -7.72 -12.85 -16.92
CA GLY A 64 -9.04 -13.30 -16.46
C GLY A 64 -10.07 -12.16 -16.40
N LEU A 65 -11.22 -12.34 -17.05
CA LEU A 65 -12.36 -11.38 -17.03
C LEU A 65 -12.78 -10.97 -15.61
N PHE A 66 -12.68 -11.89 -14.64
CA PHE A 66 -13.01 -11.65 -13.23
C PHE A 66 -12.09 -10.61 -12.57
N ASN A 67 -10.77 -10.64 -12.86
CA ASN A 67 -9.82 -9.67 -12.32
C ASN A 67 -10.02 -8.26 -12.91
N ARG A 68 -10.46 -8.16 -14.16
CA ARG A 68 -10.77 -6.86 -14.80
C ARG A 68 -11.97 -6.17 -14.17
N GLN A 69 -12.99 -6.91 -13.74
CA GLN A 69 -14.16 -6.33 -13.06
C GLN A 69 -13.81 -5.90 -11.63
N ALA A 70 -13.00 -6.67 -10.93
CA ALA A 70 -12.55 -6.34 -9.58
C ALA A 70 -11.60 -5.13 -9.54
N TRP A 71 -10.86 -4.85 -10.61
CA TRP A 71 -9.87 -3.77 -10.69
C TRP A 71 -10.44 -2.39 -10.26
N LEU A 72 -11.66 -2.05 -10.69
CA LEU A 72 -12.28 -0.75 -10.36
C LEU A 72 -12.59 -0.64 -8.87
N VAL A 73 -13.13 -1.71 -8.28
CA VAL A 73 -13.46 -1.78 -6.85
C VAL A 73 -12.18 -1.70 -6.03
N THR A 74 -11.13 -2.40 -6.44
CA THR A 74 -9.81 -2.37 -5.79
C THR A 74 -9.19 -0.98 -5.87
N ALA A 75 -9.24 -0.31 -7.04
CA ALA A 75 -8.73 1.04 -7.22
C ALA A 75 -9.46 2.05 -6.32
N VAL A 76 -10.79 2.01 -6.25
CA VAL A 76 -11.59 2.87 -5.37
C VAL A 76 -11.24 2.62 -3.91
N THR A 77 -11.06 1.36 -3.51
CA THR A 77 -10.67 0.98 -2.15
C THR A 77 -9.32 1.59 -1.78
N TYR A 78 -8.33 1.52 -2.67
CA TYR A 78 -7.02 2.17 -2.45
C TYR A 78 -7.13 3.69 -2.36
N VAL A 79 -7.93 4.34 -3.22
CA VAL A 79 -8.15 5.79 -3.17
C VAL A 79 -8.77 6.19 -1.82
N LEU A 80 -9.77 5.45 -1.34
CA LEU A 80 -10.39 5.69 -0.03
C LEU A 80 -9.39 5.46 1.10
N ALA A 81 -8.60 4.39 1.06
CA ALA A 81 -7.59 4.09 2.06
C ALA A 81 -6.49 5.16 2.12
N ILE A 82 -5.99 5.63 0.97
CA ILE A 82 -4.98 6.71 0.88
C ILE A 82 -5.55 8.02 1.41
N THR A 83 -6.78 8.37 1.00
CA THR A 83 -7.45 9.61 1.45
C THR A 83 -7.71 9.57 2.95
N PHE A 84 -8.15 8.43 3.47
CA PHE A 84 -8.35 8.20 4.90
C PHE A 84 -7.03 8.27 5.67
N ALA A 85 -5.97 7.61 5.19
CA ALA A 85 -4.64 7.65 5.79
C ALA A 85 -4.07 9.07 5.82
N TYR A 86 -4.26 9.83 4.74
CA TYR A 86 -3.86 11.23 4.69
C TYR A 86 -4.64 12.08 5.71
N TRP A 87 -5.96 11.90 5.77
CA TRP A 87 -6.83 12.63 6.68
C TRP A 87 -6.52 12.32 8.15
N ILE A 88 -6.39 11.05 8.53
CA ILE A 88 -6.13 10.64 9.92
C ILE A 88 -4.75 11.12 10.40
N LEU A 89 -3.76 11.18 9.51
CA LEU A 89 -2.41 11.64 9.82
C LEU A 89 -2.30 13.16 9.91
N ASN A 90 -3.14 13.90 9.18
CA ASN A 90 -3.13 15.36 9.16
C ASN A 90 -4.22 16.03 10.00
N ARG A 91 -5.14 15.28 10.63
CA ARG A 91 -6.15 15.87 11.51
C ARG A 91 -5.52 16.67 12.66
N PRO A 92 -6.14 17.77 13.11
CA PRO A 92 -5.59 18.65 14.15
C PRO A 92 -5.24 17.91 15.46
N ALA A 93 -6.05 16.92 15.84
CA ALA A 93 -5.82 16.08 17.02
C ALA A 93 -4.47 15.34 16.99
N THR A 94 -3.98 14.95 15.81
CA THR A 94 -2.68 14.27 15.67
C THR A 94 -1.52 15.26 15.75
N LYS A 95 -1.72 16.57 15.51
CA LYS A 95 -0.65 17.59 15.69
C LYS A 95 -0.24 17.74 17.15
N SER A 96 -1.16 17.54 18.10
CA SER A 96 -0.84 17.57 19.54
C SER A 96 0.07 16.40 19.94
N TYR A 97 -0.18 15.19 19.44
CA TYR A 97 0.61 13.97 19.75
C TYR A 97 2.06 13.99 19.25
N PHE A 98 2.33 14.65 18.12
CA PHE A 98 3.66 14.75 17.52
C PHE A 98 4.34 16.10 17.82
N GLY A 99 3.57 17.17 18.01
CA GLY A 99 4.07 18.50 18.37
C GLY A 99 4.61 18.59 19.79
N ALA A 100 4.10 17.79 20.72
CA ALA A 100 4.60 17.72 22.10
C ALA A 100 6.08 17.28 22.20
N MET A 101 6.60 16.48 21.25
CA MET A 101 8.01 16.07 21.23
C MET A 101 8.96 17.11 20.61
N LYS A 102 8.46 18.20 20.03
CA LYS A 102 9.34 19.28 19.52
C LYS A 102 9.72 20.28 20.64
N ASN A 103 8.98 20.27 21.75
CA ASN A 103 9.13 21.21 22.86
C ASN A 103 9.50 20.52 24.20
N ALA A 104 9.86 19.24 24.16
CA ALA A 104 10.44 18.48 25.27
C ALA A 104 11.87 18.11 24.90
#